data_AF-A0A540VYR2-F1
#
_entry.id   AF-A0A540VYR2-F1
#
_cell.length_a   1.000
_cell.length_b   1.000
_cell.length_c   1.000
_cell.angle_alpha   90.00
_cell.angle_beta   90.00
_cell.angle_gamma   90.00
#
_symmetry.space_group_name_H-M   'P 1'
#
loop_
_entity.id
_entity.type
_entity.pdbx_description
1 polymer ?
#
loop_
_entity_poly.entity_id
_entity_poly.type
_entity_poly.pdbx_seq_one_letter_code
_entity_poly.pdbx_strand_id
1 'polypeptide(L)'
;MRSAAGQTGPPARQKGRGMAGEAGATVRRRQLGALLKRSRVTAGLSHDDVAGAMPGMSQPKLSRIENGRGAIKPDEVRALLALYK
;
A
#
# COMPACT_ATOMS: atom_id res chain seq x y z
N MET A 1 1.97 -29.37 15.45
CA MET A 1 2.35 -28.56 14.27
C MET A 1 1.36 -27.42 14.11
N ARG A 2 1.72 -26.22 14.62
CA ARG A 2 1.20 -24.88 14.30
C ARG A 2 1.77 -23.95 15.38
N SER A 3 3.00 -23.49 15.17
CA SER A 3 3.68 -22.59 16.10
C SER A 3 3.24 -21.16 15.88
N ALA A 4 2.97 -20.49 16.99
CA ALA A 4 2.74 -19.08 17.14
C ALA A 4 4.03 -18.25 16.90
N ALA A 5 3.87 -17.09 16.28
CA ALA A 5 4.72 -15.89 16.39
C ALA A 5 4.01 -14.82 15.55
N GLY A 6 3.90 -13.56 15.92
CA GLY A 6 4.44 -12.77 16.99
C GLY A 6 3.92 -11.36 16.79
N GLN A 7 3.84 -10.63 17.89
CA GLN A 7 3.34 -9.28 18.04
C GLN A 7 4.11 -8.30 17.14
N THR A 8 3.46 -7.31 16.53
CA THR A 8 4.12 -6.05 16.12
C THR A 8 3.19 -4.85 16.36
N GLY A 9 3.78 -3.80 16.93
CA GLY A 9 3.12 -2.77 17.75
C GLY A 9 2.19 -1.78 17.05
N PRO A 10 1.60 -0.84 17.81
CA PRO A 10 0.65 0.13 17.28
C PRO A 10 1.34 1.06 16.27
N PRO A 11 0.67 1.45 15.16
CA PRO A 11 1.27 2.36 14.20
C PRO A 11 1.48 3.74 14.84
N ALA A 12 2.67 4.28 14.62
CA ALA A 12 3.06 5.64 14.99
C ALA A 12 1.98 6.65 14.59
N ARG A 13 1.55 7.46 15.57
CA ARG A 13 0.65 8.61 15.39
C ARG A 13 1.21 9.53 14.29
N GLN A 14 0.58 9.53 13.11
CA GLN A 14 0.77 10.64 12.18
C GLN A 14 -0.13 11.80 12.63
N LYS A 15 0.55 12.83 13.15
CA LYS A 15 0.07 14.14 13.58
C LYS A 15 -0.98 14.68 12.60
N GLY A 16 -2.17 15.01 13.14
CA GLY A 16 -3.32 15.48 12.37
C GLY A 16 -3.04 16.73 11.55
N ARG A 17 -3.56 16.76 10.32
CA ARG A 17 -3.57 17.94 9.44
C ARG A 17 -4.91 18.04 8.67
N GLY A 18 -5.73 19.03 9.04
CA GLY A 18 -6.69 19.77 8.19
C GLY A 18 -7.78 19.01 7.40
N MET A 19 -8.98 18.87 7.97
CA MET A 19 -10.14 18.14 7.39
C MET A 19 -10.65 18.59 5.99
N ALA A 20 -10.47 19.84 5.56
CA ALA A 20 -11.14 20.35 4.35
C ALA A 20 -10.39 20.07 3.02
N GLY A 21 -9.05 20.14 3.02
CA GLY A 21 -8.22 19.79 1.85
C GLY A 21 -7.96 18.28 1.72
N GLU A 22 -8.10 17.54 2.83
CA GLU A 22 -7.85 16.10 2.86
C GLU A 22 -8.93 15.27 2.18
N ALA A 23 -10.18 15.72 2.11
CA ALA A 23 -11.25 14.95 1.49
C ALA A 23 -10.97 14.65 0.01
N GLY A 24 -10.62 15.67 -0.78
CA GLY A 24 -10.26 15.52 -2.20
C GLY A 24 -8.97 14.71 -2.40
N ALA A 25 -7.95 14.94 -1.56
CA ALA A 25 -6.71 14.16 -1.56
C ALA A 25 -6.94 12.69 -1.18
N THR A 26 -7.95 12.40 -0.34
CA THR A 26 -8.32 11.06 0.09
C THR A 26 -9.08 10.31 -0.99
N VAL A 27 -9.98 10.99 -1.73
CA VAL A 27 -10.68 10.38 -2.88
C VAL A 27 -9.67 9.95 -3.95
N ARG A 28 -8.75 10.83 -4.36
CA ARG A 28 -7.72 10.51 -5.37
C ARG A 28 -6.82 9.36 -4.92
N ARG A 29 -6.37 9.35 -3.65
CA ARG A 29 -5.55 8.26 -3.10
C ARG A 29 -6.29 6.93 -3.08
N ARG A 30 -7.59 6.91 -2.73
CA ARG A 30 -8.41 5.69 -2.76
C ARG A 30 -8.60 5.16 -4.18
N GLN A 31 -8.86 6.04 -5.15
CA GLN A 31 -8.98 5.64 -6.56
C GLN A 31 -7.69 5.03 -7.09
N LEU A 32 -6.54 5.67 -6.82
CA LEU A 32 -5.23 5.14 -7.17
C LEU A 32 -4.97 3.78 -6.50
N GLY A 33 -5.20 3.68 -5.18
CA GLY A 33 -5.03 2.44 -4.43
C GLY A 33 -5.87 1.29 -4.98
N ALA A 34 -7.13 1.56 -5.33
CA ALA A 34 -8.03 0.58 -5.91
C ALA A 34 -7.55 0.12 -7.30
N LEU A 35 -7.03 1.03 -8.13
CA LEU A 35 -6.42 0.68 -9.42
C LEU A 35 -5.20 -0.23 -9.23
N LEU A 36 -4.27 0.14 -8.34
CA LEU A 36 -3.08 -0.66 -8.04
C LEU A 36 -3.44 -2.05 -7.52
N LYS A 37 -4.42 -2.14 -6.61
CA LYS A 37 -4.93 -3.41 -6.09
C LYS A 37 -5.47 -4.30 -7.20
N ARG A 38 -6.28 -3.73 -8.11
CA ARG A 38 -6.82 -4.48 -9.26
C ARG A 38 -5.70 -5.00 -10.16
N SER A 39 -4.76 -4.14 -10.54
CA SER A 39 -3.61 -4.55 -11.34
C SER A 39 -2.80 -5.68 -10.69
N ARG A 40 -2.52 -5.59 -9.38
CA ARG A 40 -1.81 -6.67 -8.66
C ARG A 40 -2.56 -8.00 -8.70
N VAL A 41 -3.87 -7.97 -8.44
CA VAL A 41 -4.71 -9.19 -8.45
C VAL A 41 -4.79 -9.78 -9.86
N THR A 42 -4.90 -8.95 -10.90
CA THR A 42 -4.85 -9.41 -12.29
C THR A 42 -3.51 -10.03 -12.65
N ALA A 43 -2.40 -9.52 -12.12
CA ALA A 43 -1.07 -10.11 -12.27
C ALA A 43 -0.87 -11.39 -11.44
N GLY A 44 -1.85 -11.80 -10.62
CA GLY A 44 -1.76 -13.01 -9.78
C GLY A 44 -0.79 -12.90 -8.60
N LEU A 45 -0.32 -11.69 -8.26
CA LEU A 45 0.70 -11.49 -7.23
C LEU A 45 0.07 -11.28 -5.84
N SER A 46 0.61 -11.97 -4.83
CA SER A 46 0.29 -11.70 -3.42
C SER A 46 1.04 -10.45 -2.92
N HIS A 47 0.70 -9.95 -1.73
CA HIS A 47 1.47 -8.85 -1.12
C HIS A 47 2.91 -9.27 -0.80
N ASP A 48 3.12 -10.55 -0.51
CA ASP A 48 4.43 -11.13 -0.17
C ASP A 48 5.32 -11.17 -1.42
N ASP A 49 4.77 -11.58 -2.56
CA ASP A 49 5.50 -11.59 -3.83
C ASP A 49 5.99 -10.19 -4.20
N VAL A 50 5.12 -9.18 -4.04
CA VAL A 50 5.48 -7.78 -4.30
C VAL A 50 6.53 -7.26 -3.32
N ALA A 51 6.41 -7.62 -2.04
CA ALA A 51 7.39 -7.22 -1.03
C ALA A 51 8.76 -7.88 -1.25
N GLY A 52 8.78 -9.12 -1.77
CA GLY A 52 10.01 -9.81 -2.17
C GLY A 52 10.66 -9.21 -3.42
N ALA A 53 9.86 -8.75 -4.38
CA ALA A 53 10.35 -8.19 -5.64
C ALA A 53 10.79 -6.72 -5.55
N MET A 54 10.31 -5.96 -4.55
CA MET A 54 10.56 -4.52 -4.43
C MET A 54 11.25 -4.14 -3.11
N PRO A 55 12.55 -3.81 -3.15
CA PRO A 55 13.27 -3.30 -1.98
C PRO A 55 12.57 -2.08 -1.35
N GLY A 56 12.36 -2.12 -0.03
CA GLY A 56 11.70 -1.04 0.71
C GLY A 56 10.16 -0.99 0.59
N MET A 57 9.56 -1.97 -0.10
CA MET A 57 8.12 -2.18 -0.16
C MET A 57 7.74 -3.33 0.78
N SER A 58 7.00 -3.05 1.86
CA SER A 58 6.51 -4.10 2.77
C SER A 58 5.01 -4.34 2.60
N GLN A 59 4.54 -5.54 2.95
CA GLN A 59 3.10 -5.88 2.86
C GLN A 59 2.19 -4.87 3.59
N PRO A 60 2.50 -4.42 4.84
CA PRO A 60 1.65 -3.46 5.53
C PRO A 60 1.63 -2.09 4.86
N LYS A 61 2.74 -1.67 4.24
CA LYS A 61 2.81 -0.42 3.47
C LYS A 61 2.00 -0.54 2.18
N LEU A 62 2.10 -1.67 1.47
CA LEU A 62 1.36 -1.94 0.24
C LEU A 62 -0.15 -1.96 0.51
N SER A 63 -0.59 -2.68 1.55
CA SER A 63 -1.99 -2.72 1.97
C SER A 63 -2.54 -1.33 2.31
N ARG A 64 -1.78 -0.47 3.00
CA ARG A 64 -2.20 0.91 3.27
C ARG A 64 -2.37 1.72 1.98
N ILE A 65 -1.44 1.58 1.04
CA ILE A 65 -1.50 2.28 -0.25
C ILE A 65 -2.71 1.80 -1.07
N GLU A 66 -2.93 0.49 -1.16
CA GLU A 66 -4.07 -0.10 -1.88
C GLU A 66 -5.42 0.32 -1.29
N ASN A 67 -5.49 0.57 0.01
CA ASN A 67 -6.67 1.08 0.69
C ASN A 67 -6.76 2.62 0.71
N GLY A 68 -5.85 3.33 0.02
CA GLY A 68 -5.80 4.79 -0.05
C GLY A 68 -5.46 5.49 1.27
N ARG A 69 -4.90 4.76 2.24
CA ARG A 69 -4.50 5.23 3.57
C ARG A 69 -3.01 5.53 3.68
N GLY A 70 -2.22 5.13 2.68
CA GLY A 70 -0.78 5.39 2.59
C GLY A 70 -0.45 6.44 1.55
N ALA A 71 0.54 7.28 1.83
CA ALA A 71 1.22 8.05 0.79
C ALA A 71 2.14 7.11 -0.02
N ILE A 72 2.26 7.38 -1.31
CA ILE A 72 3.14 6.66 -2.24
C ILE A 72 3.82 7.68 -3.16
N LYS A 73 5.10 7.48 -3.44
CA LYS A 73 5.82 8.34 -4.38
C LYS A 73 5.53 7.92 -5.83
N PRO A 74 5.55 8.85 -6.80
CA PRO A 74 5.38 8.52 -8.21
C PRO A 74 6.32 7.42 -8.74
N ASP A 75 7.57 7.38 -8.27
CA ASP A 75 8.53 6.32 -8.65
C ASP A 75 8.12 4.94 -8.14
N GLU A 76 7.60 4.87 -6.91
CA GLU A 76 7.07 3.61 -6.37
C GLU A 76 5.82 3.16 -7.14
N VAL A 77 4.96 4.10 -7.55
CA VAL A 77 3.82 3.79 -8.42
C VAL A 77 4.28 3.20 -9.75
N ARG A 78 5.28 3.83 -10.39
CA ARG A 78 5.85 3.33 -11.65
C ARG A 78 6.45 1.93 -11.50
N ALA A 79 7.19 1.69 -10.41
CA ALA A 79 7.78 0.39 -10.13
C ALA A 79 6.72 -0.70 -9.91
N LEU A 80 5.65 -0.41 -9.16
CA LEU A 80 4.53 -1.35 -8.98
C LEU A 80 3.85 -1.66 -10.32
N LEU A 81 3.58 -0.64 -11.14
CA LEU A 81 2.96 -0.83 -12.46
C LEU A 81 3.86 -1.59 -13.43
N ALA A 82 5.19 -1.47 -13.30
CA ALA A 82 6.13 -2.26 -14.08
C ALA A 82 6.12 -3.73 -13.66
N LEU A 83 5.97 -4.01 -12.36
CA LEU A 83 5.89 -5.37 -11.81
C LEU A 83 4.57 -6.08 -12.13
N TYR A 84 3.46 -5.34 -12.21
CA TYR A 84 2.11 -5.89 -12.42
C TYR A 84 1.76 -6.17 -13.89
N LYS A 85 2.73 -6.07 -14.81
CA LYS A 85 2.51 -6.32 -16.23
C LYS A 85 2.30 -7.79 -16.54
#